data_AF-A0A1C5RTG1-F1
#
_entry.id   AF-A0A1C5RTG1-F1
#
_cell.length_a   1.000
_cell.length_b   1.000
_cell.length_c   1.000
_cell.angle_alpha   90.00
_cell.angle_beta   90.00
_cell.angle_gamma   90.00
#
_symmetry.space_group_name_H-M   'P 1'
#
loop_
_entity.id
_entity.type
_entity.pdbx_description
1 polymer ?
#
loop_
_entity_poly.entity_id
_entity_poly.type
_entity_poly.pdbx_seq_one_letter_code
_entity_poly.pdbx_strand_id
1 'polypeptide(L)' 'MKTNNPVFDAERHEQTDRDFILCDLCEQPIYREDSFYNGDMVYEINGLSVCEDCIGDYIRSLGKELS' A
#
# COMPACT_ATOMS: atom_id res chain seq x y z
N MET A 1 -3.88 11.13 -34.39
CA MET A 1 -3.20 9.97 -35.01
C MET A 1 -3.52 8.75 -34.17
N LYS A 2 -4.18 7.73 -34.75
CA LYS A 2 -4.41 6.45 -34.07
C LYS A 2 -3.19 5.56 -34.31
N THR A 3 -2.52 5.14 -33.25
CA THR A 3 -1.40 4.18 -33.33
C THR A 3 -1.97 2.77 -33.28
N ASN A 4 -1.81 2.00 -34.36
CA ASN A 4 -2.21 0.58 -34.44
C ASN A 4 -1.21 -0.31 -33.68
N ASN A 5 -0.87 0.03 -32.44
CA ASN A 5 0.09 -0.73 -31.65
C ASN A 5 -0.63 -1.47 -30.50
N PRO A 6 -0.99 -2.75 -30.67
CA PRO A 6 -1.80 -3.51 -29.71
C PRO A 6 -1.11 -3.73 -28.35
N VAL A 7 0.18 -3.43 -28.24
CA VAL A 7 0.96 -3.61 -27.00
C VAL A 7 0.74 -2.47 -26.00
N PHE A 8 0.53 -1.23 -26.47
CA PHE A 8 0.38 -0.07 -25.58
C PHE A 8 -1.06 0.14 -25.07
N ASP A 9 -2.06 -0.36 -25.80
CA ASP A 9 -3.45 -0.31 -25.34
C ASP A 9 -3.76 -1.37 -24.25
N ALA A 10 -2.92 -2.41 -24.13
CA ALA A 10 -3.05 -3.44 -23.11
C ALA A 10 -2.54 -3.00 -21.71
N GLU A 11 -1.63 -2.02 -21.65
CA GLU A 11 -1.14 -1.47 -20.36
C GLU A 11 -2.15 -0.49 -19.72
N ARG A 12 -3.22 -0.14 -20.45
CA ARG A 12 -4.33 0.66 -19.94
C ARG A 12 -5.51 -0.20 -19.49
N HIS A 13 -5.27 -1.47 -19.20
CA HIS A 13 -6.27 -2.31 -18.58
C HIS A 13 -6.16 -2.14 -17.07
N GLU A 14 -7.25 -1.60 -16.50
CA GLU A 14 -7.65 -1.78 -15.10
C GLU A 14 -6.87 -0.94 -14.08
N GLN A 15 -7.06 0.38 -14.13
CA GLN A 15 -7.32 1.13 -12.89
C GLN A 15 -8.68 0.65 -12.34
N THR A 16 -8.73 -0.59 -11.85
CA THR A 16 -9.78 -1.01 -10.95
C THR A 16 -9.59 -0.21 -9.65
N ASP A 17 -10.69 0.26 -9.07
CA ASP A 17 -10.70 0.76 -7.69
C ASP A 17 -10.28 -0.39 -6.78
N ARG A 18 -8.96 -0.62 -6.66
CA ARG A 18 -8.42 -1.71 -5.83
C ARG A 18 -8.71 -1.37 -4.39
N ASP A 19 -9.23 -2.33 -3.65
CA ASP A 19 -9.48 -2.15 -2.22
C ASP A 19 -8.17 -1.87 -1.50
N PHE A 20 -8.10 -0.71 -0.85
CA PHE A 20 -6.98 -0.31 -0.01
C PHE A 20 -7.47 0.20 1.33
N ILE A 21 -6.59 0.13 2.33
CA ILE A 21 -6.70 0.93 3.55
C ILE A 21 -5.60 2.00 3.52
N LEU A 22 -5.71 3.02 4.36
CA LEU A 22 -4.65 4.02 4.50
C LEU A 22 -3.75 3.65 5.68
N CYS A 23 -2.45 3.84 5.51
CA CYS A 23 -1.52 3.82 6.64
C CYS A 23 -1.86 4.98 7.59
N ASP A 24 -2.05 4.68 8.87
CA ASP A 24 -2.40 5.70 9.88
C ASP A 24 -1.25 6.71 10.15
N LEU A 25 -0.03 6.44 9.66
CA LEU A 25 1.14 7.30 9.88
C LEU A 25 1.50 8.19 8.68
N CYS A 26 1.40 7.67 7.45
CA CYS A 26 1.81 8.40 6.24
C CYS A 26 0.68 8.64 5.24
N GLU A 27 -0.53 8.17 5.55
CA GLU A 27 -1.74 8.29 4.72
C GLU A 27 -1.58 7.72 3.31
N GLN A 28 -0.55 6.90 3.06
CA GLN A 28 -0.38 6.18 1.81
C GLN A 28 -1.26 4.93 1.76
N PRO A 29 -1.77 4.55 0.57
CA PRO A 29 -2.58 3.35 0.42
C PRO A 29 -1.74 2.09 0.66
N ILE A 30 -2.35 1.13 1.37
CA ILE A 30 -1.88 -0.23 1.56
C ILE A 30 -2.88 -1.13 0.84
N TYR A 31 -2.49 -1.63 -0.33
CA TYR A 31 -3.35 -2.41 -1.21
C TYR A 31 -3.50 -3.85 -0.70
N ARG A 32 -4.70 -4.39 -0.78
CA ARG A 32 -4.95 -5.79 -0.43
C ARG A 32 -4.51 -6.71 -1.56
N GLU A 33 -4.26 -7.98 -1.22
CA GLU A 33 -4.06 -9.04 -2.20
C GLU A 33 -5.33 -9.24 -3.04
N ASP A 34 -5.15 -9.40 -4.35
CA ASP A 34 -6.20 -9.74 -5.31
C ASP A 34 -5.71 -10.80 -6.32
N SER A 35 -6.50 -11.08 -7.35
CA SER A 35 -6.15 -12.12 -8.35
C SER A 35 -4.94 -11.79 -9.24
N PHE A 36 -4.46 -10.54 -9.21
CA PHE A 36 -3.36 -10.02 -10.04
C PHE A 36 -2.23 -9.39 -9.23
N TYR A 37 -2.45 -9.07 -7.95
CA TYR A 37 -1.51 -8.40 -7.06
C TYR A 37 -1.38 -9.11 -5.71
N ASN A 38 -0.15 -9.30 -5.22
CA ASN A 38 0.12 -10.03 -3.97
C ASN A 38 -0.22 -9.25 -2.69
N GLY A 39 -0.69 -8.00 -2.80
CA GLY A 39 -0.95 -7.13 -1.67
C GLY A 39 0.30 -6.52 -1.04
N ASP A 40 0.09 -5.46 -0.28
CA ASP A 40 1.11 -4.80 0.53
C ASP A 40 1.09 -5.37 1.96
N MET A 41 2.23 -5.29 2.65
CA MET A 41 2.30 -5.68 4.06
C MET A 41 1.66 -4.61 4.97
N VAL A 42 0.77 -5.06 5.85
CA VAL A 42 0.15 -4.24 6.91
C VAL A 42 0.52 -4.80 8.29
N TYR A 43 0.86 -3.91 9.21
CA TYR A 43 1.11 -4.22 10.61
C TYR A 43 0.00 -3.59 11.46
N GLU A 44 -0.74 -4.41 12.20
CA GLU A 44 -1.70 -3.94 13.20
C GLU A 44 -1.02 -3.81 14.56
N ILE A 45 -0.81 -2.58 15.04
CA ILE A 45 -0.11 -2.30 16.30
C ILE A 45 -0.78 -1.14 17.04
N ASN A 46 -1.08 -1.34 18.33
CA ASN A 46 -1.77 -0.34 19.17
C ASN A 46 -3.09 0.20 18.57
N GLY A 47 -3.78 -0.63 17.78
CA GLY A 47 -5.02 -0.23 17.08
C GLY A 47 -4.79 0.58 15.80
N LEU A 48 -3.54 0.75 15.37
CA LEU A 48 -3.16 1.40 14.11
C LEU A 48 -2.82 0.37 13.03
N SER A 49 -3.17 0.68 11.79
CA SER A 49 -2.74 0.00 10.58
C SER A 49 -1.53 0.73 9.97
N VAL A 50 -0.37 0.10 9.97
CA VAL A 50 0.90 0.73 9.60
C VAL A 50 1.57 -0.05 8.46
N CYS A 51 2.10 0.67 7.45
CA CYS A 51 2.85 0.05 6.35
C CYS A 51 4.28 -0.35 6.75
N GLU A 52 4.94 -1.15 5.89
CA GLU A 52 6.33 -1.59 6.08
C GLU A 52 7.33 -0.44 6.24
N ASP A 53 7.15 0.66 5.50
CA ASP A 53 8.07 1.80 5.57
C ASP A 53 7.98 2.52 6.93
N CYS A 54 6.80 2.56 7.55
CA CYS A 54 6.57 3.32 8.77
C CYS A 54 6.72 2.51 10.06
N ILE A 55 6.54 1.18 10.01
CA ILE A 55 6.54 0.34 11.22
C ILE A 55 7.87 0.38 11.97
N GLY A 56 8.99 0.46 11.24
CA GLY A 56 10.33 0.50 11.84
C GLY A 56 10.56 1.72 12.72
N ASP A 57 10.14 2.90 12.25
CA ASP A 57 10.28 4.16 12.99
C ASP A 57 9.28 4.23 14.15
N TYR A 58 8.06 3.71 13.95
CA TYR A 58 7.05 3.65 15.00
C TYR A 58 7.49 2.79 16.19
N ILE A 59 8.05 1.60 15.95
CA ILE A 59 8.56 0.74 17.03
C ILE A 59 9.70 1.43 17.80
N ARG A 60 10.57 2.16 17.09
CA ARG A 60 11.66 2.93 17.73
C ARG A 60 11.15 4.10 18.56
N SER A 61 10.05 4.76 18.18
CA SER A 61 9.48 5.85 18.98
C SER A 61 8.85 5.32 20.26
N LEU A 62 8.13 4.20 20.22
CA LEU A 62 7.57 3.55 21.41
C LEU A 62 8.64 3.20 22.44
N GLY A 63 9.79 2.68 21.98
CA GLY A 63 10.91 2.35 22.87
C GLY A 63 11.52 3.55 23.59
N LYS A 64 11.39 4.77 23.05
CA LYS A 64 11.86 6.02 23.68
C LYS A 64 10.87 6.58 24.71
N GLU A 65 9.58 6.33 24.54
CA GLU A 65 8.55 6.79 25.48
C GLU A 65 8.51 5.96 26.76
N LEU A 66 9.05 4.74 26.72
CA LEU A 66 9.12 3.81 27.84
C LEU A 66 10.44 3.88 28.65
N SER A 67 11.39 4.74 28.24
CA SER A 67 12.69 4.96 28.90
C SER A 67 12.72 6.24 29.71
#